data_AF-A0A4R5VE73-F1
#
_entry.id   AF-A0A4R5VE73-F1
#
_cell.length_a   1.000
_cell.length_b   1.000
_cell.length_c   1.000
_cell.angle_alpha   90.00
_cell.angle_beta   90.00
_cell.angle_gamma   90.00
#
_symmetry.space_group_name_H-M   'P 1'
#
loop_
_entity.id
_entity.type
_entity.pdbx_description
1 polymer ?
#
loop_
_entity_poly.entity_id
_entity_poly.type
_entity_poly.pdbx_seq_one_letter_code
_entity_poly.pdbx_strand_id
1 'polypeptide(L)'
;MQNVKTTEEVALGIRRRVFEHSMRNNGGYLSQACSAAEQLAFLYNEALTLGQPTLPMIPRPFGGVPSADNPDYVTGAGYNGPFEPHFDRLFIAPAHYALVAYAALIEVGRMAPEGLEMFNQDGSSVEMIGAEHSPGMEVHNGTLGIGFSTGAGLAWGRKRKGESGKVCVFMSDGEVQEGQTWEAVQAAAHHGIDNLWAIMDVNRQQCDGAMDSVMEVGDISTKLRDFGAVVVEIDAHDIDAMRQARAEPHEGRPLIILAHSSPTKGMDFLMKRFPRLHYVRFKSAEERDEMNTAIAAELGIAPVDLGGH
;
A
#
# COMPACT_ATOMS: atom_id res chain seq x y z
N MET A 1 -9.67 -17.69 -5.66
CA MET A 1 -9.41 -17.83 -7.11
C MET A 1 -8.00 -17.30 -7.33
N GLN A 2 -7.11 -18.09 -7.92
CA GLN A 2 -5.76 -17.61 -8.23
C GLN A 2 -5.87 -16.64 -9.40
N ASN A 3 -5.26 -15.46 -9.29
CA ASN A 3 -5.22 -14.51 -10.38
C ASN A 3 -4.49 -15.16 -11.58
N VAL A 4 -4.94 -14.86 -12.79
CA VAL A 4 -4.33 -15.40 -14.01
C VAL A 4 -3.06 -14.65 -14.40
N LYS A 5 -2.88 -13.42 -13.90
CA LYS A 5 -1.72 -12.58 -14.15
C LYS A 5 -0.55 -12.97 -13.25
N THR A 6 0.66 -12.88 -13.79
CA THR A 6 1.87 -12.94 -12.96
C THR A 6 1.98 -11.71 -12.07
N THR A 7 2.81 -11.77 -11.03
CA THR A 7 3.02 -10.65 -10.12
C THR A 7 3.64 -9.45 -10.83
N GLU A 8 4.51 -9.69 -11.81
CA GLU A 8 5.09 -8.68 -12.69
C GLU A 8 4.02 -7.98 -13.55
N GLU A 9 3.09 -8.77 -14.11
CA GLU A 9 1.97 -8.24 -14.90
C GLU A 9 1.03 -7.39 -14.03
N VAL A 10 0.75 -7.82 -12.80
CA VAL A 10 -0.03 -7.04 -11.81
C VAL A 10 0.69 -5.74 -11.47
N ALA A 11 2.01 -5.79 -11.19
CA ALA A 11 2.80 -4.59 -10.88
C ALA A 11 2.82 -3.59 -12.04
N LEU A 12 3.00 -4.06 -13.27
CA LEU A 12 2.92 -3.20 -14.45
C LEU A 12 1.51 -2.62 -14.65
N GLY A 13 0.48 -3.43 -14.42
CA GLY A 13 -0.92 -3.00 -14.47
C GLY A 13 -1.24 -1.91 -13.44
N ILE A 14 -0.74 -2.04 -12.22
CA ILE A 14 -0.85 -1.02 -11.16
C ILE A 14 -0.29 0.31 -11.67
N ARG A 15 0.97 0.31 -12.15
CA ARG A 15 1.61 1.54 -12.67
C ARG A 15 0.81 2.19 -13.79
N ARG A 16 0.35 1.40 -14.77
CA ARG A 16 -0.44 1.89 -15.91
C ARG A 16 -1.75 2.54 -15.47
N ARG A 17 -2.47 1.93 -14.53
CA ARG A 17 -3.72 2.49 -14.00
C ARG A 17 -3.52 3.78 -13.23
N VAL A 18 -2.51 3.82 -12.36
CA VAL A 18 -2.21 5.04 -11.58
C VAL A 18 -1.75 6.16 -12.50
N PHE A 19 -0.94 5.86 -13.52
CA PHE A 19 -0.56 6.81 -14.56
C PHE A 19 -1.77 7.34 -15.32
N GLU A 20 -2.62 6.47 -15.86
CA GLU A 20 -3.83 6.86 -16.59
C GLU A 20 -4.76 7.72 -15.74
N HIS A 21 -5.02 7.30 -14.50
CA HIS A 21 -5.83 8.06 -13.56
C HIS A 21 -5.24 9.45 -13.30
N SER A 22 -3.94 9.53 -13.04
CA SER A 22 -3.26 10.79 -12.75
C SER A 22 -3.26 11.72 -13.96
N MET A 23 -3.05 11.17 -15.16
CA MET A 23 -3.14 11.92 -16.40
C MET A 23 -4.54 12.49 -16.57
N ARG A 24 -5.62 11.74 -16.38
CA ARG A 24 -7.00 12.24 -16.56
C ARG A 24 -7.42 13.27 -15.49
N ASN A 25 -6.94 13.12 -14.25
CA ASN A 25 -7.39 13.91 -13.09
C ASN A 25 -6.44 15.05 -12.70
N ASN A 26 -5.52 15.44 -13.58
CA ASN A 26 -4.57 16.54 -13.37
C ASN A 26 -3.67 16.38 -12.13
N GLY A 27 -3.36 15.13 -11.76
CA GLY A 27 -2.38 14.81 -10.74
C GLY A 27 -2.67 13.51 -10.00
N GLY A 28 -1.67 13.04 -9.24
CA GLY A 28 -1.79 11.82 -8.45
C GLY A 28 -0.48 11.36 -7.81
N TYR A 29 -0.58 10.23 -7.11
CA TYR A 29 0.51 9.57 -6.37
C TYR A 29 1.34 8.66 -7.29
N LEU A 30 1.94 9.25 -8.33
CA LEU A 30 2.74 8.51 -9.33
C LEU A 30 3.96 7.85 -8.69
N SER A 31 4.63 8.55 -7.78
CA SER A 31 5.84 8.03 -7.11
C SER A 31 5.57 6.78 -6.27
N GLN A 32 4.41 6.73 -5.62
CA GLN A 32 3.99 5.58 -4.83
C GLN A 32 3.64 4.38 -5.71
N ALA A 33 3.10 4.60 -6.91
CA ALA A 33 2.92 3.52 -7.88
C ALA A 33 4.26 3.01 -8.40
N CYS A 34 5.24 3.89 -8.59
CA CYS A 34 6.59 3.48 -8.97
C CYS A 34 7.25 2.62 -7.90
N SER A 35 7.22 3.06 -6.64
CA SER A 35 7.93 2.42 -5.54
C SER A 35 7.29 1.11 -5.07
N ALA A 36 5.95 1.07 -4.98
CA ALA A 36 5.24 0.01 -4.28
C ALA A 36 4.47 -1.00 -5.15
N ALA A 37 4.49 -0.86 -6.48
CA ALA A 37 3.72 -1.74 -7.35
C ALA A 37 4.09 -3.23 -7.19
N GLU A 38 5.38 -3.58 -7.17
CA GLU A 38 5.80 -4.98 -6.95
C GLU A 38 5.39 -5.48 -5.56
N GLN A 39 5.54 -4.64 -4.53
CA GLN A 39 5.23 -4.99 -3.15
C GLN A 39 3.73 -5.33 -3.02
N LEU A 40 2.84 -4.43 -3.46
CA LEU A 40 1.39 -4.67 -3.41
C LEU A 40 0.95 -5.81 -4.33
N ALA A 41 1.57 -5.96 -5.51
CA ALA A 41 1.32 -7.10 -6.38
C ALA A 41 1.68 -8.41 -5.67
N PHE A 42 2.87 -8.51 -5.07
CA PHE A 42 3.32 -9.69 -4.34
C PHE A 42 2.40 -10.02 -3.16
N LEU A 43 2.00 -9.00 -2.39
CA LEU A 43 1.09 -9.18 -1.26
C LEU A 43 -0.23 -9.84 -1.68
N TYR A 44 -0.91 -9.28 -2.68
CA TYR A 44 -2.22 -9.79 -3.11
C TYR A 44 -2.15 -11.06 -3.94
N ASN A 45 -1.09 -11.25 -4.72
CA ASN A 45 -1.00 -12.33 -5.70
C ASN A 45 -0.37 -13.61 -5.13
N GLU A 46 0.52 -13.48 -4.14
CA GLU A 46 1.35 -14.59 -3.65
C GLU A 46 1.41 -14.71 -2.13
N ALA A 47 1.63 -13.60 -1.42
CA ALA A 47 2.04 -13.66 -0.02
C ALA A 47 0.89 -13.90 0.96
N LEU A 48 -0.30 -13.38 0.64
CA LEU A 48 -1.45 -13.38 1.55
C LEU A 48 -2.43 -14.52 1.24
N THR A 49 -2.81 -15.22 2.30
CA THR A 49 -3.93 -16.17 2.28
C THR A 49 -5.22 -15.41 2.56
N LEU A 50 -5.88 -14.93 1.51
CA LEU A 50 -7.10 -14.14 1.60
C LEU A 50 -8.33 -14.94 1.14
N GLY A 51 -9.47 -14.71 1.80
CA GLY A 51 -10.76 -15.25 1.34
C GLY A 51 -11.30 -14.53 0.10
N GLN A 52 -12.44 -15.01 -0.42
CA GLN A 52 -13.14 -14.32 -1.50
C GLN A 52 -13.70 -12.98 -1.00
N PRO A 53 -13.67 -11.90 -1.82
CA PRO A 53 -14.29 -10.63 -1.47
C PRO A 53 -15.75 -10.82 -1.05
N THR A 54 -16.16 -10.14 0.02
CA THR A 54 -17.53 -10.15 0.53
C THR A 54 -18.31 -8.90 0.12
N LEU A 55 -17.64 -7.93 -0.51
CA LEU A 55 -18.20 -6.68 -1.02
C LEU A 55 -18.38 -6.72 -2.54
N PRO A 56 -19.28 -5.89 -3.10
CA PRO A 56 -19.46 -5.81 -4.54
C PRO A 56 -18.17 -5.34 -5.23
N MET A 57 -17.95 -5.82 -6.45
CA MET A 57 -16.79 -5.43 -7.26
C MET A 57 -16.73 -3.93 -7.55
N ILE A 58 -17.89 -3.29 -7.74
CA ILE A 58 -18.00 -1.83 -7.81
C ILE A 58 -18.36 -1.34 -6.39
N PRO A 59 -17.52 -0.48 -5.77
CA PRO A 59 -17.79 0.04 -4.44
C PRO A 59 -19.14 0.76 -4.35
N ARG A 60 -19.76 0.67 -3.17
CA ARG A 60 -20.97 1.45 -2.87
C ARG A 60 -20.55 2.86 -2.44
N PRO A 61 -21.38 3.90 -2.68
CA PRO A 61 -21.19 5.19 -2.04
C PRO A 61 -21.07 5.06 -0.52
N PHE A 62 -20.40 6.01 0.13
CA PHE A 62 -20.24 6.02 1.58
C PHE A 62 -21.61 6.21 2.25
N GLY A 63 -22.05 5.18 2.98
CA GLY A 63 -23.36 5.14 3.65
C GLY A 63 -23.39 5.86 5.00
N GLY A 64 -22.28 6.44 5.46
CA GLY A 64 -22.13 7.03 6.78
C GLY A 64 -21.39 6.12 7.77
N VAL A 65 -21.12 6.67 8.96
CA VAL A 65 -20.42 5.97 10.06
C VAL A 65 -21.33 4.96 10.76
N PRO A 66 -20.77 4.00 11.53
CA PRO A 66 -21.58 3.11 12.36
C PRO A 66 -22.48 3.90 13.31
N SER A 67 -23.77 3.60 13.31
CA SER A 67 -24.74 4.23 14.20
C SER A 67 -25.98 3.36 14.38
N ALA A 68 -26.90 3.75 15.27
CA ALA A 68 -28.17 3.06 15.42
C ALA A 68 -29.00 3.06 14.12
N ASP A 69 -28.84 4.08 13.29
CA ASP A 69 -29.52 4.24 11.99
C ASP A 69 -28.71 3.66 10.82
N ASN A 70 -27.50 3.17 11.08
CA ASN A 70 -26.63 2.49 10.12
C ASN A 70 -26.06 1.19 10.72
N PRO A 71 -26.92 0.18 10.99
CA PRO A 71 -26.51 -1.06 11.64
C PRO A 71 -25.71 -1.99 10.71
N ASP A 72 -25.87 -1.84 9.39
CA ASP A 72 -25.24 -2.67 8.35
C ASP A 72 -23.92 -2.08 7.83
N TYR A 73 -23.22 -1.32 8.68
CA TYR A 73 -21.93 -0.72 8.32
C TYR A 73 -20.91 -1.80 7.94
N VAL A 74 -20.22 -1.57 6.83
CA VAL A 74 -19.17 -2.45 6.31
C VAL A 74 -17.86 -1.68 6.18
N THR A 75 -16.76 -2.35 6.49
CA THR A 75 -15.41 -1.84 6.23
C THR A 75 -14.92 -2.31 4.87
N GLY A 76 -14.00 -1.55 4.27
CA GLY A 76 -13.35 -1.91 3.03
C GLY A 76 -12.50 -3.18 3.12
N ALA A 77 -12.26 -3.68 4.33
CA ALA A 77 -11.67 -4.98 4.59
C ALA A 77 -12.42 -6.14 3.90
N GLY A 78 -13.70 -5.97 3.57
CA GLY A 78 -14.46 -6.97 2.81
C GLY A 78 -13.89 -7.26 1.41
N TYR A 79 -13.07 -6.36 0.84
CA TYR A 79 -12.31 -6.65 -0.39
C TYR A 79 -11.16 -7.64 -0.17
N ASN A 80 -10.65 -7.76 1.07
CA ASN A 80 -9.68 -8.77 1.48
C ASN A 80 -10.37 -10.11 1.86
N GLY A 81 -11.70 -10.09 2.03
CA GLY A 81 -12.54 -11.25 2.34
C GLY A 81 -13.00 -11.31 3.79
N PRO A 82 -13.62 -12.44 4.21
CA PRO A 82 -14.20 -12.57 5.54
C PRO A 82 -13.13 -12.55 6.64
N PHE A 83 -13.51 -12.11 7.84
CA PHE A 83 -12.66 -12.14 9.03
C PHE A 83 -12.73 -13.53 9.67
N GLU A 84 -12.03 -14.51 9.10
CA GLU A 84 -11.97 -15.88 9.63
C GLU A 84 -10.58 -16.21 10.23
N PRO A 85 -10.51 -17.16 11.19
CA PRO A 85 -9.28 -17.48 11.91
C PRO A 85 -8.04 -17.84 11.08
N HIS A 86 -8.24 -18.30 9.84
CA HIS A 86 -7.17 -18.81 8.98
C HIS A 86 -6.82 -17.86 7.82
N PHE A 87 -7.55 -16.75 7.66
CA PHE A 87 -7.24 -15.75 6.65
C PHE A 87 -6.33 -14.66 7.21
N ASP A 88 -5.36 -14.28 6.38
CA ASP A 88 -4.47 -13.17 6.65
C ASP A 88 -5.24 -11.84 6.60
N ARG A 89 -4.69 -10.81 7.25
CA ARG A 89 -5.20 -9.43 7.15
C ARG A 89 -4.09 -8.51 6.70
N LEU A 90 -4.44 -7.53 5.87
CA LEU A 90 -3.51 -6.57 5.30
C LEU A 90 -3.85 -5.16 5.77
N PHE A 91 -2.94 -4.56 6.53
CA PHE A 91 -3.04 -3.18 6.96
C PHE A 91 -2.18 -2.33 6.03
N ILE A 92 -2.81 -1.41 5.31
CA ILE A 92 -2.09 -0.41 4.51
C ILE A 92 -1.90 0.80 5.41
N ALA A 93 -0.71 0.92 6.00
CA ALA A 93 -0.40 1.96 6.98
C ALA A 93 -0.22 3.36 6.34
N PRO A 94 0.46 3.53 5.19
CA PRO A 94 0.47 4.82 4.51
C PRO A 94 -0.83 4.96 3.71
N ALA A 95 -1.90 5.43 4.36
CA ALA A 95 -3.25 5.50 3.77
C ALA A 95 -3.33 6.31 2.46
N HIS A 96 -2.38 7.21 2.20
CA HIS A 96 -2.27 7.95 0.95
C HIS A 96 -1.83 7.10 -0.25
N TYR A 97 -1.39 5.86 -0.04
CA TYR A 97 -1.16 4.86 -1.11
C TYR A 97 -2.48 4.27 -1.65
N ALA A 98 -3.63 4.79 -1.22
CA ALA A 98 -4.97 4.33 -1.60
C ALA A 98 -5.15 4.10 -3.10
N LEU A 99 -4.73 5.03 -3.95
CA LEU A 99 -4.85 4.88 -5.40
C LEU A 99 -4.07 3.64 -5.92
N VAL A 100 -2.88 3.38 -5.38
CA VAL A 100 -2.06 2.21 -5.72
C VAL A 100 -2.72 0.93 -5.20
N ALA A 101 -3.29 0.98 -3.98
CA ALA A 101 -4.02 -0.13 -3.38
C ALA A 101 -5.28 -0.49 -4.19
N TYR A 102 -6.06 0.48 -4.64
CA TYR A 102 -7.24 0.26 -5.48
C TYR A 102 -6.85 -0.28 -6.85
N ALA A 103 -5.78 0.24 -7.45
CA ALA A 103 -5.24 -0.31 -8.68
C ALA A 103 -4.80 -1.77 -8.51
N ALA A 104 -4.19 -2.13 -7.36
CA ALA A 104 -3.83 -3.50 -7.04
C ALA A 104 -5.08 -4.39 -6.91
N LEU A 105 -6.11 -3.96 -6.18
CA LEU A 105 -7.38 -4.68 -6.06
C LEU A 105 -8.03 -4.94 -7.43
N ILE A 106 -7.94 -3.99 -8.36
CA ILE A 106 -8.44 -4.17 -9.72
C ILE A 106 -7.60 -5.18 -10.50
N GLU A 107 -6.28 -5.06 -10.43
CA GLU A 107 -5.38 -5.95 -11.16
C GLU A 107 -5.45 -7.42 -10.69
N VAL A 108 -5.84 -7.64 -9.44
CA VAL A 108 -6.08 -8.98 -8.87
C VAL A 108 -7.55 -9.42 -8.87
N GLY A 109 -8.43 -8.64 -9.51
CA GLY A 109 -9.84 -9.01 -9.71
C GLY A 109 -10.68 -9.01 -8.43
N ARG A 110 -10.31 -8.22 -7.43
CA ARG A 110 -11.08 -7.97 -6.20
C ARG A 110 -11.96 -6.74 -6.28
N MET A 111 -11.67 -5.82 -7.20
CA MET A 111 -12.44 -4.62 -7.49
C MET A 111 -12.57 -4.45 -9.02
N ALA A 112 -13.66 -3.88 -9.50
CA ALA A 112 -13.87 -3.61 -10.93
C ALA A 112 -13.20 -2.27 -11.31
N PRO A 113 -12.66 -2.14 -12.54
CA PRO A 113 -12.05 -0.89 -13.03
C PRO A 113 -12.94 0.35 -12.87
N GLU A 114 -14.25 0.19 -13.07
CA GLU A 114 -15.28 1.22 -12.96
C GLU A 114 -15.31 1.84 -11.55
N GLY A 115 -14.87 1.12 -10.52
CA GLY A 115 -14.77 1.65 -9.17
C GLY A 115 -13.79 2.83 -9.03
N LEU A 116 -12.77 2.93 -9.91
CA LEU A 116 -11.86 4.10 -9.92
C LEU A 116 -12.52 5.38 -10.43
N GLU A 117 -13.66 5.29 -11.11
CA GLU A 117 -14.45 6.48 -11.49
C GLU A 117 -14.96 7.21 -10.24
N MET A 118 -15.12 6.49 -9.12
CA MET A 118 -15.56 7.07 -7.85
C MET A 118 -14.42 7.70 -7.04
N PHE A 119 -13.16 7.64 -7.51
CA PHE A 119 -12.02 8.07 -6.73
C PHE A 119 -12.10 9.56 -6.35
N ASN A 120 -12.01 9.84 -5.05
CA ASN A 120 -11.95 11.18 -4.47
C ASN A 120 -13.11 12.10 -4.88
N GLN A 121 -14.31 11.53 -5.09
CA GLN A 121 -15.55 12.27 -5.31
C GLN A 121 -16.37 12.38 -4.01
N ASP A 122 -17.14 13.47 -3.87
CA ASP A 122 -18.02 13.67 -2.73
C ASP A 122 -19.01 12.50 -2.57
N GLY A 123 -19.10 11.95 -1.35
CA GLY A 123 -19.96 10.80 -1.03
C GLY A 123 -19.45 9.44 -1.53
N SER A 124 -18.26 9.38 -2.13
CA SER A 124 -17.63 8.13 -2.52
C SER A 124 -17.01 7.39 -1.33
N SER A 125 -16.94 6.07 -1.41
CA SER A 125 -16.12 5.26 -0.50
C SER A 125 -14.66 5.11 -0.96
N VAL A 126 -14.34 5.54 -2.18
CA VAL A 126 -13.03 5.36 -2.82
C VAL A 126 -12.21 6.64 -2.61
N GLU A 127 -11.59 6.76 -1.45
CA GLU A 127 -10.99 8.01 -0.99
C GLU A 127 -9.53 8.19 -1.43
N MET A 128 -9.08 9.44 -1.57
CA MET A 128 -7.68 9.73 -1.88
C MET A 128 -6.73 9.32 -0.75
N ILE A 129 -7.16 9.51 0.49
CA ILE A 129 -6.51 9.03 1.70
C ILE A 129 -7.44 7.96 2.25
N GLY A 130 -7.00 6.70 2.23
CA GLY A 130 -7.86 5.59 2.60
C GLY A 130 -8.35 5.66 4.05
N ALA A 131 -9.64 5.43 4.23
CA ALA A 131 -10.27 5.20 5.52
C ALA A 131 -10.71 3.74 5.63
N GLU A 132 -11.18 3.33 6.80
CA GLU A 132 -11.62 1.97 7.08
C GLU A 132 -12.80 1.50 6.23
N HIS A 133 -13.62 2.41 5.67
CA HIS A 133 -14.66 2.08 4.69
C HIS A 133 -14.14 1.95 3.26
N SER A 134 -12.92 2.39 2.99
CA SER A 134 -12.36 2.43 1.64
C SER A 134 -11.85 1.06 1.18
N PRO A 135 -12.01 0.69 -0.10
CA PRO A 135 -11.68 -0.65 -0.58
C PRO A 135 -10.29 -1.16 -0.16
N GLY A 136 -10.23 -2.34 0.46
CA GLY A 136 -8.99 -2.98 0.91
C GLY A 136 -8.42 -2.45 2.24
N MET A 137 -8.93 -1.35 2.78
CA MET A 137 -8.46 -0.78 4.04
C MET A 137 -9.12 -1.50 5.22
N GLU A 138 -8.30 -2.03 6.13
CA GLU A 138 -8.76 -2.71 7.35
C GLU A 138 -9.20 -1.76 8.44
N VAL A 139 -8.51 -0.63 8.55
CA VAL A 139 -8.64 0.34 9.63
C VAL A 139 -8.30 1.74 9.11
N HIS A 140 -8.67 2.75 9.89
CA HIS A 140 -8.35 4.13 9.59
C HIS A 140 -6.87 4.41 9.89
N ASN A 141 -6.05 4.59 8.85
CA ASN A 141 -4.59 4.82 8.97
C ASN A 141 -4.15 6.18 8.40
N GLY A 142 -5.05 7.18 8.32
CA GLY A 142 -4.71 8.52 7.82
C GLY A 142 -3.58 9.22 8.59
N THR A 143 -3.33 8.78 9.82
CA THR A 143 -2.17 9.17 10.65
C THR A 143 -1.09 8.08 10.57
N LEU A 144 0.13 8.48 10.21
CA LEU A 144 1.27 7.58 10.12
C LEU A 144 1.60 6.97 11.50
N GLY A 145 2.30 5.83 11.49
CA GLY A 145 2.78 5.14 12.70
C GLY A 145 1.76 4.29 13.47
N ILE A 146 0.46 4.39 13.15
CA ILE A 146 -0.59 3.64 13.86
C ILE A 146 -0.81 2.23 13.29
N GLY A 147 -0.57 2.03 11.99
CA GLY A 147 -0.86 0.78 11.30
C GLY A 147 -0.15 -0.43 11.90
N PHE A 148 1.16 -0.32 12.16
CA PHE A 148 1.94 -1.42 12.76
C PHE A 148 1.50 -1.72 14.20
N SER A 149 1.19 -0.69 15.00
CA SER A 149 0.69 -0.84 16.37
C SER A 149 -0.66 -1.56 16.41
N THR A 150 -1.59 -1.16 15.55
CA THR A 150 -2.92 -1.79 15.46
C THR A 150 -2.82 -3.22 14.94
N GLY A 151 -1.96 -3.45 13.94
CA GLY A 151 -1.64 -4.78 13.43
C GLY A 151 -1.07 -5.69 14.52
N ALA A 152 -0.17 -5.17 15.36
CA ALA A 152 0.40 -5.90 16.49
C ALA A 152 -0.67 -6.30 17.52
N GLY A 153 -1.60 -5.40 17.85
CA GLY A 153 -2.72 -5.69 18.73
C GLY A 153 -3.61 -6.83 18.20
N LEU A 154 -3.95 -6.77 16.91
CA LEU A 154 -4.71 -7.85 16.26
C LEU A 154 -3.94 -9.18 16.27
N ALA A 155 -2.67 -9.16 15.84
CA ALA A 155 -1.82 -10.34 15.78
C ALA A 155 -1.68 -11.00 17.16
N TRP A 156 -1.51 -10.21 18.22
CA TRP A 156 -1.46 -10.70 19.58
C TRP A 156 -2.75 -11.38 20.01
N GLY A 157 -3.89 -10.75 19.74
CA GLY A 157 -5.21 -11.31 20.01
C GLY A 157 -5.43 -12.65 19.31
N ARG A 158 -5.05 -12.75 18.03
CA ARG A 158 -5.11 -13.98 17.23
C ARG A 158 -4.25 -15.10 17.81
N LYS A 159 -3.00 -14.79 18.15
CA LYS A 159 -2.07 -15.75 18.75
C LYS A 159 -2.64 -16.34 20.06
N ARG A 160 -3.23 -15.50 20.91
CA ARG A 160 -3.87 -15.93 22.17
C ARG A 160 -5.12 -16.79 21.98
N LYS A 161 -5.80 -16.64 20.84
CA LYS A 161 -6.96 -17.46 20.45
C LYS A 161 -6.57 -18.74 19.69
N GLY A 162 -5.29 -18.93 19.35
CA GLY A 162 -4.84 -20.04 18.52
C GLY A 162 -5.27 -19.93 17.05
N GLU A 163 -5.54 -18.72 16.57
CA GLU A 163 -5.87 -18.47 15.16
C GLU A 163 -4.60 -18.52 14.30
N SER A 164 -4.67 -19.11 13.10
CA SER A 164 -3.52 -19.34 12.24
C SER A 164 -3.24 -18.22 11.24
N GLY A 165 -4.22 -17.36 10.97
CA GLY A 165 -4.10 -16.21 10.07
C GLY A 165 -3.10 -15.19 10.59
N LYS A 166 -2.24 -14.69 9.70
CA LYS A 166 -1.19 -13.73 10.01
C LYS A 166 -1.69 -12.31 9.77
N VAL A 167 -0.99 -11.34 10.36
CA VAL A 167 -1.22 -9.92 10.10
C VAL A 167 -0.03 -9.38 9.32
N CYS A 168 -0.32 -8.85 8.13
CA CYS A 168 0.64 -8.15 7.29
C CYS A 168 0.39 -6.65 7.38
N VAL A 169 1.45 -5.86 7.51
CA VAL A 169 1.39 -4.41 7.45
C VAL A 169 2.25 -3.92 6.28
N PHE A 170 1.62 -3.27 5.31
CA PHE A 170 2.32 -2.50 4.29
C PHE A 170 2.67 -1.13 4.89
N MET A 171 3.96 -0.79 4.92
CA MET A 171 4.48 0.41 5.58
C MET A 171 5.23 1.31 4.61
N SER A 172 5.44 2.57 5.00
CA SER A 172 6.43 3.47 4.37
C SER A 172 7.58 3.78 5.33
N ASP A 173 8.76 4.10 4.80
CA ASP A 173 9.91 4.57 5.60
C ASP A 173 9.62 5.85 6.39
N GLY A 174 8.69 6.70 5.94
CA GLY A 174 8.21 7.85 6.72
C GLY A 174 7.62 7.48 8.09
N GLU A 175 7.06 6.28 8.25
CA GLU A 175 6.47 5.84 9.52
C GLU A 175 7.50 5.65 10.65
N VAL A 176 8.78 5.46 10.32
CA VAL A 176 9.84 5.30 11.35
C VAL A 176 10.20 6.62 12.02
N GLN A 177 9.68 7.74 11.52
CA GLN A 177 9.76 9.03 12.19
C GLN A 177 8.74 9.15 13.33
N GLU A 178 7.69 8.32 13.31
CA GLU A 178 6.66 8.31 14.35
C GLU A 178 7.10 7.45 15.54
N GLY A 179 7.03 8.02 16.75
CA GLY A 179 7.37 7.33 18.00
C GLY A 179 6.62 6.00 18.17
N GLN A 180 5.36 5.99 17.74
CA GLN A 180 4.45 4.85 17.85
C GLN A 180 4.97 3.59 17.13
N THR A 181 5.70 3.75 16.03
CA THR A 181 6.30 2.61 15.31
C THR A 181 7.29 1.88 16.21
N TRP A 182 8.13 2.61 16.94
CA TRP A 182 9.14 2.05 17.84
C TRP A 182 8.51 1.36 19.06
N GLU A 183 7.49 1.98 19.64
CA GLU A 183 6.70 1.38 20.74
C GLU A 183 6.08 0.04 20.31
N ALA A 184 5.51 0.00 19.10
CA ALA A 184 4.88 -1.20 18.55
C ALA A 184 5.88 -2.33 18.27
N VAL A 185 7.07 -2.03 17.73
CA VAL A 185 8.12 -3.04 17.53
C VAL A 185 8.60 -3.60 18.86
N GLN A 186 8.84 -2.74 19.85
CA GLN A 186 9.24 -3.16 21.20
C GLN A 186 8.19 -4.06 21.84
N ALA A 187 6.91 -3.68 21.77
CA ALA A 187 5.80 -4.47 22.30
C ALA A 187 5.67 -5.82 21.59
N ALA A 188 5.81 -5.84 20.26
CA ALA A 188 5.74 -7.07 19.47
C ALA A 188 6.87 -8.04 19.79
N ALA A 189 8.10 -7.54 19.96
CA ALA A 189 9.22 -8.35 20.41
C ALA A 189 9.01 -8.88 21.84
N HIS A 190 8.59 -8.02 22.77
CA HIS A 190 8.36 -8.41 24.17
C HIS A 190 7.30 -9.50 24.32
N HIS A 191 6.22 -9.41 23.55
CA HIS A 191 5.11 -10.38 23.59
C HIS A 191 5.29 -11.57 22.64
N GLY A 192 6.42 -11.65 21.93
CA GLY A 192 6.72 -12.71 21.00
C GLY A 192 5.71 -12.82 19.85
N ILE A 193 5.30 -11.70 19.26
CA ILE A 193 4.28 -11.64 18.20
C ILE A 193 4.92 -11.99 16.85
N ASP A 194 5.04 -13.29 16.58
CA ASP A 194 5.63 -13.86 15.36
C ASP A 194 4.61 -14.19 14.25
N ASN A 195 3.33 -13.91 14.47
CA ASN A 195 2.31 -13.92 13.42
C ASN A 195 2.07 -12.51 12.83
N LEU A 196 2.89 -11.52 13.22
CA LEU A 196 2.95 -10.18 12.65
C LEU A 196 4.16 -10.07 11.71
N TRP A 197 3.94 -9.51 10.52
CA TRP A 197 5.01 -9.16 9.61
C TRP A 197 4.69 -7.89 8.82
N ALA A 198 5.72 -7.23 8.31
CA ALA A 198 5.58 -6.04 7.50
C ALA A 198 6.51 -6.06 6.29
N ILE A 199 6.09 -5.34 5.25
CA ILE A 199 6.95 -4.92 4.14
C ILE A 199 6.89 -3.39 4.08
N MET A 200 8.05 -2.76 4.19
CA MET A 200 8.21 -1.32 4.23
C MET A 200 8.79 -0.82 2.91
N ASP A 201 8.09 0.09 2.28
CA ASP A 201 8.58 0.82 1.12
C ASP A 201 9.62 1.88 1.56
N VAL A 202 10.89 1.62 1.26
CA VAL A 202 12.00 2.52 1.57
C VAL A 202 12.40 3.27 0.30
N ASN A 203 11.59 4.27 -0.05
CA ASN A 203 11.75 5.08 -1.27
C ASN A 203 12.50 6.40 -1.03
N ARG A 204 12.78 6.74 0.25
CA ARG A 204 13.48 7.96 0.68
C ARG A 204 12.79 9.27 0.25
N GLN A 205 11.47 9.28 0.13
CA GLN A 205 10.65 10.44 -0.21
C GLN A 205 9.58 10.70 0.84
N GLN A 206 9.29 11.98 1.06
CA GLN A 206 8.26 12.49 1.95
C GLN A 206 7.43 13.57 1.25
N CYS A 207 6.36 14.03 1.91
CA CYS A 207 5.53 15.12 1.38
C CYS A 207 6.35 16.37 1.04
N ASP A 208 7.29 16.76 1.91
CA ASP A 208 8.07 17.99 1.76
C ASP A 208 9.37 17.83 0.95
N GLY A 209 9.73 16.60 0.55
CA GLY A 209 10.89 16.35 -0.31
C GLY A 209 11.59 15.03 -0.02
N ALA A 210 12.89 14.98 -0.32
CA ALA A 210 13.72 13.84 0.00
C ALA A 210 13.88 13.65 1.52
N MET A 211 13.89 12.39 1.97
CA MET A 211 13.97 12.03 3.39
C MET A 211 15.15 12.71 4.10
N ASP A 212 16.31 12.77 3.45
CA ASP A 212 17.54 13.35 4.00
C ASP A 212 17.52 14.88 4.12
N SER A 213 16.66 15.57 3.36
CA SER A 213 16.50 17.02 3.44
C SER A 213 15.38 17.46 4.39
N VAL A 214 14.47 16.56 4.75
CA VAL A 214 13.36 16.84 5.69
C VAL A 214 13.72 16.39 7.10
N MET A 215 13.86 15.08 7.33
CA MET A 215 14.30 14.52 8.61
C MET A 215 14.91 13.13 8.40
N GLU A 216 16.24 13.06 8.40
CA GLU A 216 16.97 11.83 8.09
C GLU A 216 16.68 10.71 9.11
N VAL A 217 16.34 9.53 8.60
CA VAL A 217 16.02 8.33 9.40
C VAL A 217 17.22 7.40 9.62
N GLY A 218 18.37 7.67 8.99
CA GLY A 218 19.61 6.91 9.15
C GLY A 218 19.44 5.41 8.84
N ASP A 219 20.17 4.56 9.55
CA ASP A 219 20.10 3.10 9.42
C ASP A 219 18.84 2.55 10.09
N ILE A 220 17.78 2.38 9.30
CA ILE A 220 16.49 1.81 9.75
C ILE A 220 16.68 0.34 10.19
N SER A 221 17.51 -0.43 9.47
CA SER A 221 17.72 -1.86 9.69
C SER A 221 18.29 -2.12 11.08
N THR A 222 19.38 -1.43 11.43
CA THR A 222 20.01 -1.53 12.75
C THR A 222 19.04 -1.13 13.86
N LYS A 223 18.32 -0.01 13.71
CA LYS A 223 17.34 0.43 14.72
C LYS A 223 16.24 -0.60 14.96
N LEU A 224 15.64 -1.15 13.91
CA LEU A 224 14.57 -2.16 14.05
C LEU A 224 15.09 -3.45 14.68
N ARG A 225 16.32 -3.88 14.34
CA ARG A 225 16.97 -5.05 14.96
C ARG A 225 17.19 -4.82 16.45
N ASP A 226 17.68 -3.65 16.83
CA ASP A 226 17.92 -3.26 18.23
C ASP A 226 16.62 -3.20 19.05
N PHE A 227 15.51 -2.84 18.41
CA PHE A 227 14.16 -2.89 19.01
C PHE A 227 13.55 -4.30 19.05
N GLY A 228 14.22 -5.29 18.46
CA GLY A 228 13.85 -6.70 18.60
C GLY A 228 13.12 -7.31 17.40
N ALA A 229 13.03 -6.63 16.25
CA ALA A 229 12.49 -7.24 15.02
C ALA A 229 13.52 -8.12 14.29
N VAL A 230 13.07 -9.16 13.59
CA VAL A 230 13.85 -9.76 12.50
C VAL A 230 13.72 -8.85 11.29
N VAL A 231 14.85 -8.50 10.68
CA VAL A 231 14.88 -7.57 9.55
C VAL A 231 15.56 -8.23 8.36
N VAL A 232 14.96 -8.07 7.18
CA VAL A 232 15.54 -8.46 5.89
C VAL A 232 15.50 -7.26 4.96
N GLU A 233 16.59 -7.00 4.25
CA GLU A 233 16.69 -5.89 3.31
C GLU A 233 16.76 -6.46 1.89
N ILE A 234 15.96 -5.91 0.99
CA ILE A 234 15.83 -6.37 -0.39
C ILE A 234 15.74 -5.20 -1.37
N ASP A 235 16.00 -5.47 -2.65
CA ASP A 235 15.55 -4.63 -3.74
C ASP A 235 14.03 -4.79 -3.89
N ALA A 236 13.29 -3.68 -3.78
CA ALA A 236 11.84 -3.68 -3.93
C ALA A 236 11.34 -4.07 -5.33
N HIS A 237 12.22 -4.11 -6.33
CA HIS A 237 11.87 -4.45 -7.70
C HIS A 237 12.33 -5.87 -8.09
N ASP A 238 12.81 -6.65 -7.11
CA ASP A 238 13.08 -8.09 -7.23
C ASP A 238 12.02 -8.88 -6.46
N ILE A 239 11.05 -9.43 -7.19
CA ILE A 239 9.96 -10.24 -6.61
C ILE A 239 10.49 -11.55 -6.02
N ASP A 240 11.57 -12.13 -6.58
CA ASP A 240 12.18 -13.33 -5.99
C ASP A 240 12.82 -13.02 -4.63
N ALA A 241 13.42 -11.83 -4.48
CA ALA A 241 13.91 -11.37 -3.19
C ALA A 241 12.76 -11.21 -2.16
N MET A 242 11.57 -10.77 -2.58
CA MET A 242 10.40 -10.73 -1.69
C MET A 242 9.95 -12.12 -1.25
N ARG A 243 9.92 -13.10 -2.15
CA ARG A 243 9.60 -14.50 -1.83
C ARG A 243 10.59 -15.07 -0.80
N GLN A 244 11.88 -14.82 -0.98
CA GLN A 244 12.93 -15.25 -0.07
C GLN A 244 12.83 -14.56 1.29
N ALA A 245 12.68 -13.23 1.31
CA ALA A 245 12.54 -12.45 2.54
C ALA A 245 11.31 -12.86 3.35
N ARG A 246 10.19 -13.17 2.67
CA ARG A 246 8.99 -13.66 3.33
C ARG A 246 9.20 -15.03 4.00
N ALA A 247 10.10 -15.86 3.48
CA ALA A 247 10.42 -17.17 4.02
C ALA A 247 11.42 -17.12 5.20
N GLU A 248 11.93 -15.95 5.56
CA GLU A 248 12.88 -15.78 6.67
C GLU A 248 12.30 -16.33 7.99
N PRO A 249 13.02 -17.20 8.72
CA PRO A 249 12.59 -17.65 10.04
C PRO A 249 12.57 -16.51 11.07
N HIS A 250 11.44 -16.34 11.76
CA HIS A 250 11.27 -15.25 12.73
C HIS A 250 10.44 -15.65 13.96
N GLU A 251 10.62 -16.88 14.45
CA GLU A 251 9.90 -17.38 15.63
C GLU A 251 10.12 -16.46 16.85
N GLY A 252 9.03 -16.18 17.57
CA GLY A 252 9.02 -15.27 18.72
C GLY A 252 9.32 -13.79 18.41
N ARG A 253 9.37 -13.35 17.15
CA ARG A 253 9.68 -11.95 16.79
C ARG A 253 8.86 -11.48 15.58
N PRO A 254 8.50 -10.19 15.49
CA PRO A 254 7.95 -9.66 14.25
C PRO A 254 9.01 -9.65 13.14
N LEU A 255 8.58 -9.92 11.90
CA LEU A 255 9.42 -9.75 10.70
C LEU A 255 9.13 -8.40 10.04
N ILE A 256 10.17 -7.63 9.71
CA ILE A 256 10.04 -6.40 8.93
C ILE A 256 10.99 -6.48 7.73
N ILE A 257 10.41 -6.51 6.54
CA ILE A 257 11.14 -6.51 5.28
C ILE A 257 11.31 -5.06 4.83
N LEU A 258 12.54 -4.58 4.74
CA LEU A 258 12.85 -3.26 4.18
C LEU A 258 13.08 -3.41 2.68
N ALA A 259 12.11 -2.96 1.90
CA ALA A 259 12.16 -3.02 0.44
C ALA A 259 12.66 -1.67 -0.09
N HIS A 260 13.96 -1.60 -0.41
CA HIS A 260 14.58 -0.40 -0.97
C HIS A 260 14.11 -0.21 -2.40
N SER A 261 13.41 0.89 -2.66
CA SER A 261 12.70 1.13 -3.92
C SER A 261 13.13 2.43 -4.59
N SER A 262 12.87 2.52 -5.90
CA SER A 262 12.98 3.77 -6.64
C SER A 262 11.62 4.48 -6.71
N PRO A 263 11.52 5.76 -6.31
CA PRO A 263 10.29 6.55 -6.43
C PRO A 263 9.90 6.84 -7.88
N THR A 264 10.68 6.41 -8.87
CA THR A 264 10.43 6.65 -10.30
C THR A 264 10.52 5.39 -11.15
N LYS A 265 10.63 4.19 -10.55
CA LYS A 265 10.68 2.92 -11.28
C LYS A 265 9.57 2.80 -12.34
N GLY A 266 10.00 2.66 -13.60
CA GLY A 266 9.11 2.49 -14.75
C GLY A 266 8.44 3.77 -15.23
N MET A 267 8.73 4.91 -14.60
CA MET A 267 8.31 6.25 -14.98
C MET A 267 9.49 7.21 -14.76
N ASP A 268 10.67 6.88 -15.29
CA ASP A 268 11.94 7.57 -15.01
C ASP A 268 11.87 9.08 -15.31
N PHE A 269 11.05 9.47 -16.28
CA PHE A 269 10.77 10.87 -16.61
C PHE A 269 10.29 11.71 -15.41
N LEU A 270 9.66 11.07 -14.40
CA LEU A 270 9.26 11.73 -13.15
C LEU A 270 10.42 12.38 -12.40
N MET A 271 11.66 11.94 -12.61
CA MET A 271 12.84 12.53 -11.97
C MET A 271 12.99 14.03 -12.24
N LYS A 272 12.40 14.58 -13.33
CA LYS A 272 12.33 16.02 -13.58
C LYS A 272 11.64 16.81 -12.45
N ARG A 273 10.82 16.15 -11.63
CA ARG A 273 10.08 16.75 -10.50
C ARG A 273 10.80 16.62 -9.17
N PHE A 274 11.90 15.88 -9.11
CA PHE A 274 12.70 15.76 -7.90
C PHE A 274 13.12 17.16 -7.38
N PRO A 275 13.07 17.41 -6.06
CA PRO A 275 12.81 16.46 -4.97
C PRO A 275 11.33 16.27 -4.60
N ARG A 276 10.38 16.83 -5.35
CA ARG A 276 8.95 16.78 -5.00
C ARG A 276 8.21 15.76 -5.86
N LEU A 277 8.27 14.50 -5.43
CA LEU A 277 7.66 13.37 -6.11
C LEU A 277 6.38 12.86 -5.44
N HIS A 278 6.11 13.26 -4.19
CA HIS A 278 5.05 12.68 -3.36
C HIS A 278 3.64 12.76 -3.95
N TYR A 279 3.19 13.95 -4.35
CA TYR A 279 1.96 14.14 -5.11
C TYR A 279 2.24 15.04 -6.31
N VAL A 280 2.12 14.48 -7.51
CA VAL A 280 2.47 15.20 -8.74
C VAL A 280 1.23 15.91 -9.25
N ARG A 281 1.13 17.22 -9.00
CA ARG A 281 0.20 18.11 -9.69
C ARG A 281 0.91 18.80 -10.85
N PHE A 282 0.33 18.73 -12.05
CA PHE A 282 0.89 19.39 -13.23
C PHE A 282 0.74 20.91 -13.10
N LYS A 283 1.79 21.63 -13.46
CA LYS A 283 1.89 23.09 -13.41
C LYS A 283 1.25 23.75 -14.64
N SER A 284 1.21 23.03 -15.76
CA SER A 284 0.64 23.50 -17.03
C SER A 284 0.14 22.32 -17.85
N ALA A 285 -0.69 22.61 -18.87
CA ALA A 285 -1.09 21.62 -19.87
C ALA A 285 0.12 21.07 -20.64
N GLU A 286 1.11 21.92 -20.94
CA GLU A 286 2.35 21.51 -21.59
C GLU A 286 3.16 20.50 -20.76
N GLU A 287 3.30 20.71 -19.44
CA GLU A 287 3.96 19.74 -18.57
C GLU A 287 3.19 18.41 -18.53
N ARG A 288 1.86 18.47 -18.48
CA ARG A 288 1.00 17.29 -18.50
C ARG A 288 1.15 16.52 -19.81
N ASP A 289 1.16 17.18 -20.96
CA ASP A 289 1.33 16.55 -22.28
C ASP A 289 2.72 15.94 -22.45
N GLU A 290 3.77 16.63 -21.99
CA GLU A 290 5.14 16.15 -22.00
C GLU A 290 5.28 14.88 -21.16
N MET A 291 4.76 14.90 -19.92
CA MET A 291 4.75 13.74 -19.03
C MET A 291 3.90 12.59 -19.60
N ASN A 292 2.74 12.89 -20.16
CA ASN A 292 1.86 11.89 -20.77
C ASN A 292 2.59 11.15 -21.90
N THR A 293 3.27 11.89 -22.78
CA THR A 293 3.99 11.30 -23.91
C THR A 293 5.18 10.46 -23.45
N ALA A 294 6.03 11.02 -22.58
CA ALA A 294 7.27 10.37 -22.18
C ALA A 294 7.01 9.12 -21.32
N ILE A 295 6.16 9.23 -20.30
CA ILE A 295 5.89 8.12 -19.38
C ILE A 295 5.05 7.03 -20.06
N ALA A 296 4.12 7.38 -20.97
CA ALA A 296 3.40 6.36 -21.73
C ALA A 296 4.36 5.47 -22.55
N ALA A 297 5.41 6.06 -23.13
CA ALA A 297 6.44 5.30 -23.84
C ALA A 297 7.22 4.37 -22.90
N GLU A 298 7.60 4.84 -21.71
CA GLU A 298 8.27 4.04 -20.67
C GLU A 298 7.40 2.87 -20.17
N LEU A 299 6.08 3.08 -20.08
CA LEU A 299 5.11 2.06 -19.69
C LEU A 299 4.65 1.16 -20.85
N GLY A 300 5.11 1.41 -22.08
CA GLY A 300 4.75 0.64 -23.28
C GLY A 300 3.26 0.74 -23.63
N ILE A 301 2.65 1.92 -23.48
CA ILE A 301 1.26 2.22 -23.83
C ILE A 301 1.18 3.47 -24.72
N ALA A 302 0.04 3.69 -25.37
CA ALA A 302 -0.23 4.95 -26.04
C ALA A 302 -0.40 6.08 -25.01
N PRO A 303 -0.07 7.33 -25.36
CA PRO A 303 -0.42 8.49 -24.54
C PRO A 303 -1.91 8.47 -24.20
N VAL A 304 -2.23 8.81 -22.95
CA VAL A 304 -3.60 8.84 -22.44
C VAL A 304 -4.38 9.92 -23.17
N ASP A 305 -5.54 9.58 -23.72
CA ASP A 305 -6.48 10.58 -24.22
C ASP A 305 -6.98 11.41 -23.04
N LEU A 306 -6.59 12.68 -23.01
CA LEU A 306 -6.93 13.59 -21.93
C LEU A 306 -8.37 14.10 -22.02
N GLY A 307 -9.05 13.88 -23.16
CA GLY A 307 -10.35 14.46 -23.45
C GLY A 307 -10.31 15.99 -23.59
N GLY A 308 -11.24 16.56 -24.34
CA GLY A 308 -11.52 18.00 -24.28
C GLY A 308 -12.39 18.27 -23.05
N HIS A 309 -11.78 18.56 -21.90
CA HIS A 309 -12.48 19.06 -20.71
C HIS A 309 -12.33 20.57 -20.59
#